data_AF-A0A946YW21-F1
#
_entry.id   AF-A0A946YW21-F1
#
_cell.length_a   1.000
_cell.length_b   1.000
_cell.length_c   1.000
_cell.angle_alpha   90.00
_cell.angle_beta   90.00
_cell.angle_gamma   90.00
#
_symmetry.space_group_name_H-M   'P 1'
#
loop_
_entity.id
_entity.type
_entity.pdbx_description
1 polymer ?
#
loop_
_entity_poly.entity_id
_entity_poly.type
_entity_poly.pdbx_seq_one_letter_code
_entity_poly.pdbx_strand_id
1 'polypeptide(L)'
;VKGGGEDDPFTDERAALGRALEHVQAQLGSMVGNLMNAQENPPEVYKVGLHTVGLLESLAEVVIAWLLITHAETAHRSLDSADGGDLPFYEGKIAAARWFTKTVLPEIAMRRTLAEAEDGSLMQVPKEAF
;
A
#
# COMPACT_ATOMS: atom_id res chain seq x y z
N VAL A 1 5.31 -14.00 -0.40
CA VAL A 1 5.44 -12.65 0.22
C VAL A 1 6.10 -12.73 1.59
N LYS A 2 5.68 -13.63 2.50
CA LYS A 2 6.53 -14.09 3.62
C LYS A 2 7.43 -15.21 3.11
N GLY A 3 8.71 -14.96 2.96
CA GLY A 3 9.63 -15.92 2.36
C GLY A 3 11.03 -15.37 2.36
N GLY A 4 11.66 -15.46 3.52
CA GLY A 4 13.09 -15.26 3.74
C GLY A 4 13.54 -16.34 4.70
N GLY A 5 14.68 -16.99 4.44
CA GLY A 5 15.30 -17.87 5.43
C GLY A 5 15.74 -17.08 6.67
N GLU A 6 16.35 -17.74 7.66
CA GLU A 6 16.87 -17.09 8.88
C GLU A 6 17.84 -15.92 8.60
N ASP A 7 18.45 -15.88 7.42
CA ASP A 7 19.41 -14.84 6.99
C ASP A 7 18.89 -13.90 5.88
N ASP A 8 17.57 -13.70 5.73
CA ASP A 8 17.05 -12.77 4.71
C ASP A 8 17.33 -11.30 5.05
N PRO A 9 18.14 -10.58 4.23
CA PRO A 9 18.48 -9.17 4.46
C PRO A 9 17.31 -8.19 4.29
N PHE A 10 16.13 -8.67 3.85
CA PHE A 10 14.92 -7.89 3.63
C PHE A 10 13.74 -8.31 4.53
N THR A 11 14.01 -8.96 5.66
CA THR A 11 12.98 -9.46 6.59
C THR A 11 12.00 -8.36 7.04
N ASP A 12 12.50 -7.18 7.40
CA ASP A 12 11.67 -6.07 7.88
C ASP A 12 10.80 -5.47 6.77
N GLU A 13 11.36 -5.33 5.58
CA GLU A 13 10.68 -4.81 4.39
C GLU A 13 9.56 -5.75 3.96
N ARG A 14 9.77 -7.07 4.01
CA ARG A 14 8.72 -8.06 3.77
C ARG A 14 7.64 -8.03 4.84
N ALA A 15 8.01 -7.85 6.10
CA ALA A 15 7.04 -7.72 7.19
C ALA A 15 6.19 -6.44 7.01
N ALA A 16 6.79 -5.33 6.58
CA ALA A 16 6.07 -4.10 6.24
C ALA A 16 5.12 -4.30 5.06
N LEU A 17 5.57 -4.96 3.99
CA LEU A 17 4.71 -5.31 2.85
C LEU A 17 3.53 -6.21 3.27
N GLY A 18 3.76 -7.17 4.16
CA GLY A 18 2.70 -8.01 4.72
C GLY A 18 1.64 -7.21 5.45
N ARG A 19 2.05 -6.30 6.35
CA ARG A 19 1.12 -5.40 7.06
C ARG A 19 0.38 -4.47 6.11
N ALA A 20 1.06 -3.91 5.11
CA ALA A 20 0.44 -3.09 4.08
C ALA A 20 -0.65 -3.85 3.31
N LEU A 21 -0.38 -5.11 2.94
CA LEU A 21 -1.37 -5.97 2.29
C LEU A 21 -2.59 -6.24 3.18
N GLU A 22 -2.37 -6.52 4.47
CA GLU A 22 -3.47 -6.69 5.45
C GLU A 22 -4.33 -5.42 5.55
N HIS A 23 -3.71 -4.23 5.52
CA HIS A 23 -4.44 -2.97 5.52
C HIS A 23 -5.25 -2.74 4.23
N VAL A 24 -4.69 -3.02 3.06
CA VAL A 24 -5.42 -2.96 1.78
C VAL A 24 -6.61 -3.90 1.76
N GLN A 25 -6.43 -5.13 2.25
CA GLN A 25 -7.51 -6.12 2.34
C GLN A 25 -8.63 -5.65 3.27
N ALA A 26 -8.30 -5.06 4.41
CA ALA A 26 -9.28 -4.49 5.33
C ALA A 26 -10.02 -3.29 4.73
N GLN A 27 -9.29 -2.36 4.08
CA GLN A 27 -9.88 -1.21 3.38
C GLN A 27 -10.85 -1.68 2.29
N LEU A 28 -10.45 -2.64 1.45
CA LEU A 28 -11.30 -3.25 0.43
C LEU A 28 -12.53 -3.90 1.06
N GLY A 29 -12.36 -4.64 2.16
CA GLY A 29 -13.45 -5.29 2.88
C GLY A 29 -14.50 -4.29 3.38
N SER A 30 -14.07 -3.18 3.97
CA SER A 30 -14.95 -2.09 4.39
C SER A 30 -15.77 -1.52 3.22
N MET A 31 -15.10 -1.24 2.10
CA MET A 31 -15.76 -0.70 0.91
C MET A 31 -16.73 -1.70 0.26
N VAL A 32 -16.40 -2.99 0.25
CA VAL A 32 -17.33 -4.05 -0.18
C VAL A 32 -18.55 -4.11 0.75
N GLY A 33 -18.35 -3.96 2.06
CA GLY A 33 -19.44 -3.85 3.03
C GLY A 33 -20.40 -2.70 2.69
N ASN A 34 -19.88 -1.50 2.44
CA ASN A 34 -20.69 -0.35 2.00
C ASN A 34 -21.43 -0.61 0.68
N LEU A 35 -20.76 -1.27 -0.27
CA LEU A 35 -21.39 -1.65 -1.55
C LEU A 35 -22.55 -2.64 -1.36
N MET A 36 -22.41 -3.63 -0.47
CA MET A 36 -23.50 -4.56 -0.17
C MET A 36 -24.66 -3.85 0.54
N ASN A 37 -24.37 -2.96 1.50
CA ASN A 37 -25.40 -2.16 2.16
C ASN A 37 -26.16 -1.25 1.19
N ALA A 38 -25.52 -0.81 0.10
CA ALA A 38 -26.16 0.00 -0.93
C ALA A 38 -27.32 -0.70 -1.66
N GLN A 39 -27.45 -2.03 -1.55
CA GLN A 39 -28.60 -2.76 -2.09
C GLN A 39 -29.91 -2.38 -1.37
N GLU A 40 -29.84 -2.10 -0.06
CA GLU A 40 -30.99 -1.70 0.77
C GLU A 40 -31.01 -0.20 1.05
N ASN A 41 -29.84 0.44 1.12
CA ASN A 41 -29.66 1.86 1.38
C ASN A 41 -28.78 2.52 0.29
N PRO A 42 -29.34 2.89 -0.88
CA PRO A 42 -28.56 3.32 -2.05
C PRO A 42 -27.49 4.40 -1.79
N PRO A 43 -27.69 5.41 -0.92
CA PRO A 43 -26.65 6.38 -0.56
C PRO A 43 -25.33 5.80 -0.01
N GLU A 44 -25.32 4.59 0.54
CA GLU A 44 -24.09 3.93 1.03
C GLU A 44 -23.02 3.75 -0.07
N VAL A 45 -23.44 3.70 -1.34
CA VAL A 45 -22.51 3.62 -2.47
C VAL A 45 -21.59 4.83 -2.57
N TYR A 46 -21.98 5.98 -2.04
CA TYR A 46 -21.12 7.16 -2.08
C TYR A 46 -19.86 7.00 -1.24
N LYS A 47 -19.93 6.27 -0.12
CA LYS A 47 -18.75 5.98 0.72
C LYS A 47 -17.70 5.22 -0.06
N VAL A 48 -18.13 4.31 -0.95
CA VAL A 48 -17.24 3.61 -1.89
C VAL A 48 -16.61 4.62 -2.84
N GLY A 49 -17.40 5.49 -3.46
CA GLY A 49 -16.91 6.52 -4.39
C GLY A 49 -15.87 7.46 -3.76
N LEU A 50 -16.12 7.91 -2.52
CA LEU A 50 -15.24 8.85 -1.79
C LEU A 50 -13.85 8.25 -1.49
N HIS A 51 -13.74 6.93 -1.29
CA HIS A 51 -12.50 6.26 -0.91
C HIS A 51 -11.85 5.42 -2.03
N THR A 52 -12.45 5.37 -3.22
CA THR A 52 -11.94 4.55 -4.34
C THR A 52 -10.55 4.97 -4.81
N VAL A 53 -10.26 6.27 -4.87
CA VAL A 53 -8.92 6.76 -5.25
C VAL A 53 -7.88 6.34 -4.21
N GLY A 54 -8.19 6.49 -2.92
CA GLY A 54 -7.30 6.04 -1.84
C GLY A 54 -7.06 4.53 -1.87
N LEU A 55 -8.05 3.72 -2.24
CA LEU A 55 -7.87 2.28 -2.42
C LEU A 55 -6.95 1.98 -3.61
N LEU A 56 -7.11 2.68 -4.74
CA LEU A 56 -6.25 2.53 -5.91
C LEU A 56 -4.79 2.87 -5.59
N GLU A 57 -4.55 3.97 -4.86
CA GLU A 57 -3.22 4.35 -4.39
C GLU A 57 -2.61 3.27 -3.50
N SER A 58 -3.34 2.80 -2.49
CA SER A 58 -2.85 1.75 -1.59
C SER A 58 -2.49 0.46 -2.34
N LEU A 59 -3.29 0.06 -3.33
CA LEU A 59 -2.99 -1.10 -4.19
C LEU A 59 -1.72 -0.88 -5.01
N ALA A 60 -1.56 0.31 -5.61
CA ALA A 60 -0.37 0.65 -6.38
C ALA A 60 0.89 0.62 -5.50
N GLU A 61 0.83 1.19 -4.30
CA GLU A 61 1.94 1.21 -3.34
C GLU A 61 2.36 -0.19 -2.90
N VAL A 62 1.40 -1.11 -2.67
CA VAL A 62 1.71 -2.53 -2.37
C VAL A 62 2.47 -3.19 -3.53
N VAL A 63 2.01 -2.99 -4.77
CA VAL A 63 2.68 -3.55 -5.96
C VAL A 63 4.07 -2.93 -6.15
N ILE A 64 4.20 -1.61 -5.99
CA ILE A 64 5.48 -0.90 -6.09
C ILE A 64 6.47 -1.42 -5.04
N ALA A 65 6.06 -1.52 -3.77
CA ALA A 65 6.91 -2.06 -2.71
C ALA A 65 7.37 -3.49 -3.01
N TRP A 66 6.45 -4.36 -3.47
CA TRP A 66 6.80 -5.72 -3.86
C TRP A 66 7.86 -5.75 -4.96
N LEU A 67 7.71 -4.94 -6.01
CA LEU A 67 8.70 -4.86 -7.09
C LEU A 67 10.03 -4.28 -6.61
N LEU A 68 10.00 -3.24 -5.76
CA LEU A 68 11.22 -2.64 -5.20
C LEU A 68 12.02 -3.63 -4.35
N ILE A 69 11.35 -4.40 -3.48
CA ILE A 69 11.99 -5.45 -2.69
C ILE A 69 12.59 -6.52 -3.61
N THR A 70 11.85 -6.96 -4.64
CA THR A 70 12.35 -7.94 -5.63
C THR A 70 13.60 -7.44 -6.37
N HIS A 71 13.63 -6.15 -6.74
CA HIS A 71 14.81 -5.54 -7.34
C HIS A 71 15.97 -5.42 -6.35
N ALA A 72 15.69 -5.08 -5.08
CA ALA A 72 16.70 -4.99 -4.03
C ALA A 72 17.34 -6.35 -3.73
N GLU A 73 16.57 -7.44 -3.75
CA GLU A 73 17.10 -8.81 -3.64
C GLU A 73 18.03 -9.18 -4.79
N THR A 74 17.66 -8.77 -6.00
CA THR A 74 18.49 -9.00 -7.19
C THR A 74 19.78 -8.18 -7.11
N ALA A 75 19.68 -6.91 -6.73
CA ALA A 75 20.81 -6.02 -6.51
C ALA A 75 21.75 -6.56 -5.41
N HIS A 76 21.20 -7.01 -4.28
CA HIS A 76 21.97 -7.54 -3.16
C HIS A 76 22.80 -8.77 -3.55
N ARG A 77 22.24 -9.70 -4.32
CA ARG A 77 22.96 -10.87 -4.83
C ARG A 77 24.10 -10.52 -5.80
N SER A 78 24.04 -9.36 -6.43
CA SER A 78 25.04 -8.90 -7.40
C SER A 78 26.15 -8.03 -6.80
N LEU A 79 26.04 -7.65 -5.52
CA LEU A 79 27.00 -6.73 -4.86
C LEU A 79 28.43 -7.28 -4.87
N ASP A 80 28.62 -8.57 -4.56
CA ASP A 80 29.95 -9.18 -4.44
C ASP A 80 30.72 -9.21 -5.76
N SER A 81 30.01 -9.16 -6.89
CA SER A 81 30.59 -9.16 -8.24
C SER A 81 30.51 -7.80 -8.94
N ALA A 82 29.98 -6.76 -8.28
CA ALA A 82 29.77 -5.47 -8.90
C ALA A 82 31.07 -4.68 -9.03
N ASP A 83 31.28 -4.03 -10.18
CA ASP A 83 32.39 -3.12 -10.41
C ASP A 83 31.92 -1.80 -11.03
N GLY A 84 32.80 -0.81 -11.03
CA GLY A 84 32.55 0.48 -11.66
C GLY A 84 31.22 1.13 -11.27
N GLY A 85 30.36 1.36 -12.26
CA GLY A 85 29.06 2.02 -12.10
C GLY A 85 27.95 1.15 -11.53
N ASP A 86 28.13 -0.17 -11.46
CA ASP A 86 27.08 -1.11 -11.03
C ASP A 86 26.92 -1.12 -9.51
N LEU A 87 28.03 -0.94 -8.77
CA LEU A 87 28.01 -0.87 -7.30
C LEU A 87 27.07 0.23 -6.75
N PRO A 88 27.24 1.53 -7.10
CA PRO A 88 26.35 2.58 -6.62
C PRO A 88 24.90 2.41 -7.12
N PHE A 89 24.70 1.80 -8.28
CA PHE A 89 23.37 1.49 -8.79
C PHE A 89 22.65 0.45 -7.92
N TYR A 90 23.32 -0.65 -7.57
CA TYR A 90 22.76 -1.69 -6.70
C TYR A 90 22.51 -1.21 -5.28
N GLU A 91 23.43 -0.44 -4.69
CA GLU A 91 23.22 0.22 -3.41
C GLU A 91 21.98 1.13 -3.42
N GLY A 92 21.80 1.89 -4.51
CA GLY A 92 20.62 2.73 -4.73
C GLY A 92 19.31 1.94 -4.79
N LYS A 93 19.29 0.76 -5.44
CA LYS A 93 18.10 -0.12 -5.48
C LYS A 93 17.72 -0.62 -4.10
N ILE A 94 18.71 -1.04 -3.30
CA ILE A 94 18.50 -1.48 -1.93
C ILE A 94 17.96 -0.32 -1.10
N ALA A 95 18.63 0.84 -1.13
CA ALA A 95 18.22 2.02 -0.36
C ALA A 95 16.80 2.49 -0.71
N ALA A 96 16.42 2.47 -1.99
CA ALA A 96 15.08 2.84 -2.44
C ALA A 96 14.00 1.91 -1.86
N ALA A 97 14.21 0.59 -1.86
CA ALA A 97 13.26 -0.36 -1.27
C ALA A 97 13.09 -0.15 0.24
N ARG A 98 14.20 0.05 0.96
CA ARG A 98 14.19 0.33 2.41
C ARG A 98 13.44 1.62 2.74
N TRP A 99 13.73 2.68 2.00
CA TRP A 99 13.06 3.97 2.21
C TRP A 99 11.57 3.88 1.92
N PHE A 100 11.18 3.24 0.81
CA PHE A 100 9.78 3.14 0.39
C PHE A 100 8.95 2.36 1.42
N THR A 101 9.45 1.21 1.87
CA THR A 101 8.75 0.40 2.88
C THR A 101 8.64 1.08 4.24
N LYS A 102 9.63 1.90 4.62
CA LYS A 102 9.63 2.65 5.89
C LYS A 102 8.78 3.92 5.84
N THR A 103 8.67 4.57 4.68
CA THR A 103 8.13 5.94 4.57
C THR A 103 6.76 5.97 3.90
N VAL A 104 6.56 5.19 2.83
CA VAL A 104 5.34 5.24 2.02
C VAL A 104 4.30 4.24 2.50
N LEU A 105 4.69 2.97 2.68
CA LEU A 105 3.73 1.92 3.07
C LEU A 105 2.91 2.18 4.33
N PRO A 106 3.40 2.88 5.38
CA PRO A 106 2.58 3.21 6.55
C PRO A 106 1.35 4.07 6.23
N GLU A 107 1.35 4.85 5.15
CA GLU A 107 0.23 5.72 4.76
C GLU A 107 -1.04 4.93 4.44
N ILE A 108 -0.91 3.68 3.97
CA ILE A 108 -2.02 2.76 3.70
C ILE A 108 -2.88 2.54 4.95
N ALA A 109 -2.27 2.46 6.13
CA ALA A 109 -3.00 2.29 7.38
C ALA A 109 -3.94 3.47 7.66
N MET A 110 -3.49 4.70 7.35
CA MET A 110 -4.32 5.90 7.47
C MET A 110 -5.47 5.88 6.47
N ARG A 111 -5.21 5.57 5.19
CA ARG A 111 -6.25 5.47 4.15
C ARG A 111 -7.32 4.44 4.52
N ARG A 112 -6.91 3.30 5.07
CA ARG A 112 -7.82 2.30 5.65
C ARG A 112 -8.70 2.91 6.75
N THR A 113 -8.09 3.53 7.76
CA THR A 113 -8.84 4.12 8.89
C THR A 113 -9.84 5.17 8.42
N LEU A 114 -9.49 6.00 7.45
CA LEU A 114 -10.40 6.99 6.87
C LEU A 114 -11.58 6.33 6.14
N ALA A 115 -11.34 5.28 5.35
CA ALA A 115 -12.40 4.55 4.67
C ALA A 115 -13.36 3.83 5.64
N GLU A 116 -12.82 3.28 6.75
CA GLU A 116 -13.62 2.63 7.80
C GLU A 116 -14.47 3.64 8.60
N ALA A 117 -14.02 4.89 8.71
CA ALA A 117 -14.69 5.94 9.48
C ALA A 117 -15.68 6.79 8.66
N GLU A 118 -15.75 6.59 7.34
CA GLU A 118 -16.60 7.39 6.44
C GLU A 118 -18.09 7.25 6.78
N ASP A 119 -18.73 8.39 7.05
CA ASP A 119 -20.14 8.46 7.45
C ASP A 119 -21.06 8.98 6.32
N GLY A 120 -20.50 9.48 5.22
CA GLY A 120 -21.24 10.02 4.07
C GLY A 120 -21.81 11.42 4.30
N SER A 121 -21.44 12.10 5.38
CA SER A 121 -21.95 13.44 5.74
C SER A 121 -21.70 14.48 4.65
N LEU A 122 -20.56 14.40 3.94
CA LEU A 122 -20.24 15.30 2.82
C LEU A 122 -21.31 15.27 1.73
N MET A 123 -21.90 14.11 1.46
CA MET A 123 -22.90 13.93 0.40
C MET A 123 -24.29 14.44 0.79
N GLN A 124 -24.50 14.81 2.05
CA GLN A 124 -25.74 15.42 2.54
C GLN A 124 -25.70 16.95 2.45
N VAL A 125 -24.55 17.54 2.14
CA VAL A 125 -24.40 19.00 2.06
C VAL A 125 -25.11 19.51 0.79
N PRO A 126 -25.97 20.53 0.89
CA PRO A 126 -26.60 21.14 -0.28
C PRO A 126 -25.54 21.66 -1.26
N LYS A 127 -25.77 21.47 -2.56
CA LYS A 127 -24.86 21.94 -3.60
C LYS A 127 -24.63 23.45 -3.55
N GLU A 128 -25.62 24.22 -3.08
CA GLU A 128 -25.57 25.68 -2.97
C GLU A 128 -24.55 26.17 -1.93
N ALA A 129 -23.97 25.28 -1.12
CA ALA A 129 -22.91 25.61 -0.16
C ALA A 129 -21.50 25.66 -0.77
N PHE A 130 -21.34 25.32 -2.06
CA PHE A 130 -20.07 25.29 -2.81
C PHE A 130 -20.17 26.13 -4.09
#